data_AF-A0A1B2M217-F1
#
_entry.id   AF-A0A1B2M217-F1
#
_cell.length_a   1.000
_cell.length_b   1.000
_cell.length_c   1.000
_cell.angle_alpha   90.00
_cell.angle_beta   90.00
_cell.angle_gamma   90.00
#
_symmetry.space_group_name_H-M   'P 1'
#
loop_
_entity.id
_entity.type
_entity.pdbx_description
1 polymer ?
#
loop_
_entity_poly.entity_id
_entity_poly.type
_entity_poly.pdbx_seq_one_letter_code
_entity_poly.pdbx_strand_id
1 'polypeptide(L)'
;MNNKQRWLGGVVLLGGGALLAALLLKGKEELHQQETQVRHPVEQVRQANPENQPEAVPLQPLTVDVETEKRLLAEQKRAREKANAEQEAKAAEFLRMQQQAEAEAARKAAEEYAALNARRKSAQDSSDNIPPELVNDAKNKAATAAKTTAAEEAKKKAELEQKRREQAAAKEKVDADNKRKAEAEQKAKAEADAKRKAAEKAKAEEAKKKAEADAKHKAEEAKKKAEAEKARQIMDGDSGSNSGKQWMVQVALAANQANADALAAKLRAKGYKVTQSKTSKGIRIMVGPAKDREAADATRKKINSDSSLNMKSAWVIDWVPLDQR
;
A
#
# COMPACT_ATOMS: atom_id res chain seq x y z
N MET A 1 37.24 -24.25 -2.13
CA MET A 1 36.28 -23.21 -1.70
C MET A 1 35.35 -22.90 -2.87
N ASN A 2 34.04 -23.02 -2.65
CA ASN A 2 33.03 -23.13 -3.70
C ASN A 2 32.72 -21.79 -4.40
N ASN A 3 32.83 -21.75 -5.73
CA ASN A 3 32.52 -20.59 -6.57
C ASN A 3 31.08 -20.05 -6.44
N LYS A 4 30.15 -20.84 -5.89
CA LYS A 4 28.76 -20.42 -5.64
C LYS A 4 28.62 -19.38 -4.52
N GLN A 5 29.53 -19.35 -3.53
CA GLN A 5 29.50 -18.35 -2.46
C GLN A 5 30.10 -17.00 -2.90
N ARG A 6 30.97 -16.98 -3.91
CA ARG A 6 31.55 -15.75 -4.46
C ARG A 6 30.56 -14.97 -5.34
N TRP A 7 29.63 -15.66 -5.99
CA TRP A 7 28.58 -15.02 -6.82
C TRP A 7 27.47 -14.38 -5.99
N LEU A 8 27.09 -14.99 -4.86
CA LEU A 8 26.11 -14.39 -3.94
C LEU A 8 26.69 -13.21 -3.15
N GLY A 9 28.00 -13.20 -2.85
CA GLY A 9 28.66 -12.06 -2.21
C GLY A 9 28.77 -10.82 -3.11
N GLY A 10 28.92 -11.00 -4.43
CA GLY A 10 29.07 -9.89 -5.38
C GLY A 10 27.78 -9.11 -5.65
N VAL A 11 26.63 -9.79 -5.66
CA VAL A 11 25.32 -9.15 -5.96
C VAL A 11 24.80 -8.34 -4.77
N VAL A 12 25.09 -8.76 -3.53
CA VAL A 12 24.69 -8.04 -2.32
C VAL A 12 25.49 -6.73 -2.14
N LEU A 13 26.76 -6.71 -2.52
CA LEU A 13 27.59 -5.51 -2.41
C LEU A 13 27.21 -4.43 -3.45
N LEU A 14 26.80 -4.84 -4.67
CA LEU A 14 26.35 -3.91 -5.72
C LEU A 14 24.92 -3.39 -5.48
N GLY A 15 24.01 -4.25 -4.98
CA GLY A 15 22.65 -3.83 -4.62
C GLY A 15 22.60 -2.92 -3.38
N GLY A 16 23.46 -3.18 -2.39
CA GLY A 16 23.56 -2.35 -1.19
C GLY A 16 24.19 -0.96 -1.45
N GLY A 17 25.16 -0.88 -2.36
CA GLY A 17 25.82 0.39 -2.70
C GLY A 17 24.90 1.39 -3.40
N ALA A 18 24.01 0.94 -4.28
CA ALA A 18 23.08 1.82 -4.98
C ALA A 18 22.02 2.41 -4.03
N LEU A 19 21.53 1.62 -3.07
CA LEU A 19 20.54 2.09 -2.09
C LEU A 19 21.17 3.08 -1.09
N LEU A 20 22.41 2.83 -0.66
CA LEU A 20 23.13 3.74 0.23
C LEU A 20 23.50 5.06 -0.48
N ALA A 21 23.90 4.98 -1.77
CA ALA A 21 24.17 6.16 -2.59
C ALA A 21 22.90 7.01 -2.83
N ALA A 22 21.76 6.36 -3.09
CA ALA A 22 20.48 7.07 -3.25
C ALA A 22 20.04 7.76 -1.96
N LEU A 23 20.26 7.16 -0.79
CA LEU A 23 19.94 7.77 0.50
C LEU A 23 20.90 8.92 0.86
N LEU A 24 22.18 8.79 0.51
CA LEU A 24 23.18 9.85 0.72
C LEU A 24 22.94 11.05 -0.21
N LEU A 25 22.50 10.81 -1.45
CA LEU A 25 22.19 11.87 -2.41
C LEU A 25 20.89 12.59 -2.04
N LYS A 26 19.88 11.86 -1.58
CA LYS A 26 18.61 12.43 -1.11
C LYS A 26 18.75 13.22 0.20
N GLY A 27 19.69 12.86 1.07
CA GLY A 27 20.02 13.64 2.28
C GLY A 27 20.82 14.92 2.01
N LYS A 28 21.52 15.03 0.87
CA LYS A 28 22.36 16.19 0.54
C LYS A 28 21.60 17.30 -0.18
N GLU A 29 20.52 16.95 -0.91
CA GLU A 29 19.66 17.92 -1.61
C GLU A 29 18.72 18.70 -0.67
N GLU A 30 18.38 18.18 0.51
CA GLU A 30 17.51 18.89 1.47
C GLU A 30 18.23 19.98 2.27
N LEU A 31 19.56 19.98 2.32
CA LEU A 31 20.34 21.02 3.02
C LEU A 31 20.56 22.29 2.19
N HIS A 32 20.43 22.23 0.86
CA HIS A 32 20.69 23.39 -0.01
C HIS A 32 19.44 24.21 -0.36
N GLN A 33 18.24 23.66 -0.15
CA GLN A 33 16.99 24.36 -0.52
C GLN A 33 16.46 25.29 0.58
N GLN A 34 16.94 25.14 1.83
CA GLN A 34 16.52 26.00 2.94
C GLN A 34 17.29 27.33 3.02
N GLU A 35 18.44 27.45 2.36
CA GLU A 35 19.30 28.65 2.45
C GLU A 35 19.03 29.70 1.36
N THR A 36 18.23 29.39 0.34
CA THR A 36 18.02 30.30 -0.81
C THR A 36 16.73 31.13 -0.76
N GLN A 37 15.91 31.01 0.29
CA GLN A 37 14.64 31.75 0.38
C GLN A 37 14.54 32.65 1.62
N VAL A 38 15.63 33.33 1.99
CA VAL A 38 15.56 34.53 2.85
C VAL A 38 16.61 35.55 2.39
N ARG A 39 16.34 36.26 1.29
CA ARG A 39 17.00 37.55 1.00
C ARG A 39 15.96 38.51 0.42
N HIS A 40 15.40 39.35 1.29
CA HIS A 40 14.78 40.61 0.85
C HIS A 40 15.89 41.66 0.69
N PRO A 41 15.90 42.44 -0.40
CA PRO A 41 16.85 43.53 -0.56
C PRO A 41 16.54 44.67 0.41
N VAL A 42 17.55 45.09 1.17
CA VAL A 42 17.52 46.34 1.94
C VAL A 42 17.84 47.47 0.97
N GLU A 43 16.81 48.20 0.52
CA GLU A 43 17.01 49.53 -0.05
C GLU A 43 17.05 50.55 1.09
N GLN A 44 18.22 51.17 1.23
CA GLN A 44 18.43 52.38 2.01
C GLN A 44 17.83 53.57 1.27
N VAL A 45 16.93 54.31 1.90
CA VAL A 45 16.84 55.76 1.70
C VAL A 45 16.79 56.43 3.07
N ARG A 46 17.73 57.37 3.26
CA ARG A 46 17.96 58.16 4.47
C ARG A 46 17.70 59.63 4.13
N GLN A 47 17.24 60.39 5.14
CA GLN A 47 17.03 61.86 5.25
C GLN A 47 15.56 62.28 5.03
N ALA A 48 14.89 63.06 5.88
CA ALA A 48 15.32 64.02 6.92
C ALA A 48 14.25 64.15 8.06
N ASN A 49 14.64 64.88 9.12
CA ASN A 49 14.04 65.03 10.47
C ASN A 49 12.81 66.00 10.52
N PRO A 50 12.26 66.39 11.70
CA PRO A 50 11.11 65.80 12.41
C PRO A 50 9.93 66.78 12.58
N GLU A 51 8.66 66.34 12.57
CA GLU A 51 7.58 67.04 13.31
C GLU A 51 6.25 66.26 13.27
N ASN A 52 5.62 66.16 14.45
CA ASN A 52 4.19 65.97 14.72
C ASN A 52 3.48 64.60 14.54
N GLN A 53 3.05 64.09 15.71
CA GLN A 53 1.86 63.27 16.04
C GLN A 53 1.87 61.74 15.79
N PRO A 54 1.41 60.94 16.78
CA PRO A 54 1.28 59.50 16.66
C PRO A 54 -0.07 59.14 16.01
N GLU A 55 -0.16 59.17 14.69
CA GLU A 55 -1.27 58.49 14.01
C GLU A 55 -1.00 56.99 13.98
N ALA A 56 -1.84 56.25 14.69
CA ALA A 56 -1.87 54.80 14.67
C ALA A 56 -2.16 54.34 13.24
N VAL A 57 -1.13 53.81 12.56
CA VAL A 57 -1.30 53.03 11.34
C VAL A 57 -2.19 51.84 11.71
N PRO A 58 -3.42 51.72 11.17
CA PRO A 58 -4.20 50.52 11.39
C PRO A 58 -3.45 49.38 10.70
N LEU A 59 -2.89 48.47 11.50
CA LEU A 59 -2.48 47.15 11.07
C LEU A 59 -3.72 46.48 10.48
N GLN A 60 -3.91 46.62 9.17
CA GLN A 60 -4.89 45.83 8.45
C GLN A 60 -4.48 44.37 8.67
N PRO A 61 -5.29 43.54 9.36
CA PRO A 61 -4.98 42.13 9.44
C PRO A 61 -5.05 41.62 8.01
N LEU A 62 -3.94 41.05 7.53
CA LEU A 62 -3.87 40.36 6.24
C LEU A 62 -4.72 39.09 6.35
N THR A 63 -6.04 39.23 6.44
CA THR A 63 -6.99 38.14 6.30
C THR A 63 -7.05 37.82 4.82
N VAL A 64 -6.06 37.05 4.37
CA VAL A 64 -6.14 36.37 3.09
C VAL A 64 -7.46 35.62 3.11
N ASP A 65 -8.35 36.02 2.20
CA ASP A 65 -9.70 35.49 2.09
C ASP A 65 -9.66 33.95 2.06
N VAL A 66 -10.37 33.30 2.97
CA VAL A 66 -10.37 31.83 3.10
C VAL A 66 -10.78 31.16 1.78
N GLU A 67 -11.52 31.88 0.93
CA GLU A 67 -11.90 31.41 -0.39
C GLU A 67 -10.73 31.39 -1.38
N THR A 68 -9.80 32.36 -1.34
CA THR A 68 -8.63 32.36 -2.22
C THR A 68 -7.62 31.28 -1.82
N GLU A 69 -7.44 31.01 -0.52
CA GLU A 69 -6.60 29.89 -0.06
C GLU A 69 -7.17 28.53 -0.48
N LYS A 70 -8.49 28.35 -0.37
CA LYS A 70 -9.17 27.13 -0.84
C LYS A 70 -8.98 26.91 -2.35
N ARG A 71 -9.03 27.98 -3.15
CA ARG A 71 -8.77 27.91 -4.60
C ARG A 71 -7.31 27.55 -4.88
N LEU A 72 -6.37 28.15 -4.18
CA LEU A 72 -4.94 27.86 -4.34
C LEU A 72 -4.62 26.39 -3.97
N LEU A 73 -5.19 25.88 -2.89
CA LEU A 73 -5.03 24.49 -2.46
C LEU A 73 -5.68 23.50 -3.44
N ALA A 74 -6.86 23.83 -3.98
CA ALA A 74 -7.51 23.02 -5.00
C ALA A 74 -6.69 22.97 -6.30
N GLU A 75 -6.13 24.11 -6.71
CA GLU A 75 -5.24 24.20 -7.87
C GLU A 75 -3.94 23.41 -7.66
N GLN A 76 -3.34 23.50 -6.48
CA GLN A 76 -2.15 22.71 -6.14
C GLN A 76 -2.43 21.21 -6.14
N LYS A 77 -3.59 20.78 -5.61
CA LYS A 77 -4.03 19.37 -5.67
C LYS A 77 -4.21 18.92 -7.11
N ARG A 78 -4.88 19.73 -7.94
CA ARG A 78 -5.11 19.44 -9.35
C ARG A 78 -3.79 19.36 -10.14
N ALA A 79 -2.83 20.22 -9.83
CA ALA A 79 -1.50 20.17 -10.45
C ALA A 79 -0.74 18.89 -10.08
N ARG A 80 -0.80 18.47 -8.81
CA ARG A 80 -0.20 17.20 -8.35
C ARG A 80 -0.88 15.99 -8.96
N GLU A 81 -2.20 15.98 -9.00
CA GLU A 81 -2.96 14.90 -9.63
C GLU A 81 -2.65 14.81 -11.13
N LYS A 82 -2.56 15.94 -11.83
CA LYS A 82 -2.18 15.97 -13.24
C LYS A 82 -0.76 15.44 -13.47
N ALA A 83 0.19 15.82 -12.62
CA ALA A 83 1.57 15.32 -12.71
C ALA A 83 1.63 13.81 -12.46
N ASN A 84 0.89 13.29 -11.47
CA ASN A 84 0.81 11.87 -11.19
C ASN A 84 0.13 11.11 -12.34
N ALA A 85 -0.99 11.62 -12.86
CA ALA A 85 -1.69 11.03 -14.00
C ALA A 85 -0.81 10.98 -15.26
N GLU A 86 0.03 12.00 -15.48
CA GLU A 86 0.98 12.00 -16.60
C GLU A 86 2.10 10.97 -16.42
N GLN A 87 2.60 10.81 -15.19
CA GLN A 87 3.58 9.76 -14.88
C GLN A 87 2.98 8.36 -15.03
N GLU A 88 1.75 8.15 -14.57
CA GLU A 88 1.03 6.90 -14.73
C GLU A 88 0.74 6.60 -16.21
N ALA A 89 0.36 7.61 -17.00
CA ALA A 89 0.16 7.46 -18.43
C ALA A 89 1.46 7.06 -19.16
N LYS A 90 2.59 7.71 -18.83
CA LYS A 90 3.91 7.36 -19.37
C LYS A 90 4.33 5.94 -18.97
N ALA A 91 4.09 5.54 -17.73
CA ALA A 91 4.37 4.18 -17.27
C ALA A 91 3.49 3.14 -17.98
N ALA A 92 2.20 3.45 -18.18
CA ALA A 92 1.28 2.59 -18.90
C ALA A 92 1.67 2.47 -20.38
N GLU A 93 2.11 3.55 -21.02
CA GLU A 93 2.61 3.54 -22.40
C GLU A 93 3.86 2.67 -22.53
N PHE A 94 4.82 2.81 -21.60
CA PHE A 94 6.02 1.98 -21.59
C PHE A 94 5.71 0.49 -21.43
N LEU A 95 4.81 0.13 -20.52
CA LEU A 95 4.35 -1.24 -20.36
C LEU A 95 3.63 -1.76 -21.61
N ARG A 96 2.83 -0.91 -22.27
CA ARG A 96 2.17 -1.26 -23.53
C ARG A 96 3.18 -1.52 -24.64
N MET A 97 4.20 -0.68 -24.77
CA MET A 97 5.28 -0.85 -25.74
C MET A 97 6.04 -2.16 -25.46
N GLN A 98 6.31 -2.48 -24.19
CA GLN A 98 6.95 -3.74 -23.80
C GLN A 98 6.08 -4.95 -24.18
N GLN A 99 4.78 -4.90 -23.89
CA GLN A 99 3.84 -5.97 -24.25
C GLN A 99 3.70 -6.12 -25.77
N GLN A 100 3.70 -5.02 -26.52
CA GLN A 100 3.68 -5.04 -27.98
C GLN A 100 4.94 -5.68 -28.55
N ALA A 101 6.11 -5.29 -28.04
CA ALA A 101 7.38 -5.88 -28.45
C ALA A 101 7.44 -7.39 -28.13
N GLU A 102 6.95 -7.80 -26.95
CA GLU A 102 6.86 -9.22 -26.59
C GLU A 102 5.87 -9.98 -27.48
N ALA A 103 4.70 -9.41 -27.76
CA ALA A 103 3.71 -10.00 -28.65
C ALA A 103 4.22 -10.13 -30.09
N GLU A 104 4.95 -9.13 -30.58
CA GLU A 104 5.56 -9.16 -31.90
C GLU A 104 6.70 -10.19 -31.98
N ALA A 105 7.55 -10.25 -30.95
CA ALA A 105 8.59 -11.29 -30.85
C ALA A 105 7.98 -12.70 -30.82
N ALA A 106 6.89 -12.89 -30.08
CA ALA A 106 6.16 -14.16 -30.03
C ALA A 106 5.55 -14.53 -31.40
N ARG A 107 4.98 -13.55 -32.13
CA ARG A 107 4.46 -13.77 -33.48
C ARG A 107 5.58 -14.15 -34.45
N LYS A 108 6.68 -13.41 -34.45
CA LYS A 108 7.84 -13.70 -35.30
C LYS A 108 8.44 -15.08 -35.02
N ALA A 109 8.53 -15.47 -33.74
CA ALA A 109 8.98 -16.79 -33.34
C ALA A 109 8.01 -17.91 -33.79
N ALA A 110 6.69 -17.67 -33.72
CA ALA A 110 5.69 -18.62 -34.20
C ALA A 110 5.74 -18.79 -35.73
N GLU A 111 5.94 -17.70 -36.47
CA GLU A 111 6.12 -17.73 -37.93
C GLU A 111 7.39 -18.48 -38.33
N GLU A 112 8.51 -18.25 -37.64
CA GLU A 112 9.77 -18.96 -37.90
C GLU A 112 9.63 -20.46 -37.59
N TYR A 113 8.96 -20.81 -36.50
CA TYR A 113 8.67 -22.20 -36.15
C TYR A 113 7.76 -22.89 -37.18
N ALA A 114 6.74 -22.18 -37.67
CA ALA A 114 5.86 -22.66 -38.74
C ALA A 114 6.63 -22.87 -40.05
N ALA A 115 7.52 -21.95 -40.42
CA ALA A 115 8.37 -22.07 -41.60
C ALA A 115 9.35 -23.24 -41.52
N LEU A 116 9.95 -23.48 -40.34
CA LEU A 116 10.81 -24.64 -40.08
C LEU A 116 10.04 -25.96 -40.21
N ASN A 117 8.83 -26.02 -39.67
CA ASN A 117 7.98 -27.20 -39.79
C ASN A 117 7.54 -27.44 -41.23
N ALA A 118 7.21 -26.38 -41.99
CA ALA A 118 6.89 -26.49 -43.41
C ALA A 118 8.09 -27.00 -44.22
N ARG A 119 9.30 -26.49 -43.95
CA ARG A 119 10.53 -26.95 -44.61
C ARG A 119 10.89 -28.39 -44.26
N ARG A 120 10.68 -28.80 -43.01
CA ARG A 120 10.86 -30.21 -42.59
C ARG A 120 9.88 -31.12 -43.34
N LYS A 121 8.62 -30.71 -43.43
CA LYS A 121 7.58 -31.47 -44.14
C LYS A 121 7.89 -31.59 -45.64
N SER A 122 8.24 -30.49 -46.31
CA SER A 122 8.60 -30.52 -47.73
C SER A 122 9.83 -31.38 -48.02
N ALA A 123 10.81 -31.40 -47.11
CA ALA A 123 11.99 -32.26 -47.26
C ALA A 123 11.64 -33.74 -47.11
N GLN A 124 10.71 -34.09 -46.22
CA GLN A 124 10.20 -35.47 -46.10
C GLN A 124 9.44 -35.89 -47.36
N ASP A 125 8.57 -35.03 -47.89
CA ASP A 125 7.82 -35.29 -49.13
C ASP A 125 8.74 -35.45 -50.36
N SER A 126 9.89 -34.76 -50.41
CA SER A 126 10.88 -34.89 -51.50
C SER A 126 11.74 -36.17 -51.43
N SER A 127 11.72 -36.90 -50.32
CA SER A 127 12.56 -38.10 -50.12
C SER A 127 11.89 -39.41 -50.56
N ASP A 128 10.63 -39.37 -51.02
CA ASP A 128 9.82 -40.55 -51.37
C ASP A 128 9.75 -40.84 -52.88
N ASN A 129 10.74 -40.37 -53.66
CA ASN A 129 10.76 -40.52 -55.13
C ASN A 129 12.01 -41.30 -55.59
N ILE A 130 12.02 -42.62 -55.35
CA ILE A 130 13.03 -43.55 -55.85
C ILE A 130 12.37 -44.44 -56.93
N PRO A 131 12.77 -44.36 -58.21
CA PRO A 131 12.15 -45.16 -59.28
C PRO A 131 12.66 -46.61 -59.29
N PRO A 132 11.82 -47.61 -59.62
CA PRO A 132 12.24 -49.00 -59.71
C PRO A 132 12.79 -49.34 -61.12
N GLU A 133 14.04 -49.78 -61.21
CA GLU A 133 14.59 -50.52 -62.38
C GLU A 133 15.16 -51.86 -61.88
N LEU A 134 14.56 -52.99 -62.29
CA LEU A 134 14.82 -53.80 -63.51
C LEU A 134 15.98 -54.80 -63.31
N VAL A 135 15.63 -56.07 -63.07
CA VAL A 135 16.57 -57.21 -63.11
C VAL A 135 15.89 -58.40 -63.80
N ASN A 136 16.33 -58.68 -65.03
CA ASN A 136 16.19 -59.89 -65.86
C ASN A 136 17.31 -59.72 -66.91
N ASP A 137 18.17 -60.64 -67.34
CA ASP A 137 18.37 -62.08 -67.22
C ASP A 137 19.84 -62.34 -67.64
N ALA A 138 20.57 -63.24 -66.95
CA ALA A 138 21.80 -63.82 -67.49
C ALA A 138 21.96 -65.26 -66.98
N LYS A 139 21.20 -66.14 -67.61
CA LYS A 139 21.24 -67.60 -67.50
C LYS A 139 22.53 -68.14 -68.13
N ASN A 140 23.52 -68.52 -67.32
CA ASN A 140 24.34 -69.74 -67.47
C ASN A 140 25.58 -69.74 -66.55
N LYS A 141 25.40 -70.15 -65.28
CA LYS A 141 26.45 -70.86 -64.51
C LYS A 141 25.87 -71.64 -63.32
N ALA A 142 24.83 -72.43 -63.58
CA ALA A 142 24.42 -73.53 -62.71
C ALA A 142 25.33 -74.73 -63.05
N ALA A 143 26.26 -75.15 -62.19
CA ALA A 143 25.98 -76.22 -61.25
C ALA A 143 26.96 -76.31 -60.05
N THR A 144 27.83 -75.32 -59.83
CA THR A 144 28.83 -75.33 -58.74
C THR A 144 28.82 -74.08 -57.85
N ALA A 145 27.69 -73.36 -57.82
CA ALA A 145 27.47 -72.23 -56.90
C ALA A 145 26.23 -72.40 -56.00
N ALA A 146 25.48 -73.50 -56.13
CA ALA A 146 24.19 -73.68 -55.45
C ALA A 146 24.25 -74.16 -53.99
N LYS A 147 25.44 -74.56 -53.48
CA LYS A 147 25.61 -74.97 -52.06
C LYS A 147 26.26 -73.91 -51.18
N THR A 148 26.96 -72.94 -51.75
CA THR A 148 27.61 -71.84 -51.01
C THR A 148 26.73 -70.58 -50.93
N THR A 149 25.88 -70.30 -51.92
CA THR A 149 24.96 -69.15 -51.87
C THR A 149 23.75 -69.39 -50.96
N ALA A 150 23.15 -70.58 -50.95
CA ALA A 150 21.98 -70.87 -50.10
C ALA A 150 22.30 -70.82 -48.59
N ALA A 151 23.51 -71.22 -48.19
CA ALA A 151 23.95 -71.15 -46.79
C ALA A 151 24.32 -69.71 -46.35
N GLU A 152 24.90 -68.90 -47.25
CA GLU A 152 25.21 -67.50 -46.99
C GLU A 152 23.95 -66.61 -47.02
N GLU A 153 22.99 -66.92 -47.90
CA GLU A 153 21.71 -66.22 -48.01
C GLU A 153 20.78 -66.58 -46.84
N ALA A 154 20.80 -67.83 -46.34
CA ALA A 154 20.13 -68.22 -45.10
C ALA A 154 20.76 -67.54 -43.88
N LYS A 155 22.09 -67.42 -43.81
CA LYS A 155 22.77 -66.65 -42.75
C LYS A 155 22.44 -65.15 -42.81
N LYS A 156 22.43 -64.54 -44.01
CA LYS A 156 22.05 -63.13 -44.19
C LYS A 156 20.57 -62.89 -43.85
N LYS A 157 19.65 -63.81 -44.20
CA LYS A 157 18.24 -63.73 -43.80
C LYS A 157 18.07 -63.85 -42.28
N ALA A 158 18.79 -64.79 -41.65
CA ALA A 158 18.78 -64.96 -40.20
C ALA A 158 19.35 -63.73 -39.47
N GLU A 159 20.45 -63.16 -39.94
CA GLU A 159 21.05 -61.94 -39.36
C GLU A 159 20.16 -60.71 -39.58
N LEU A 160 19.55 -60.57 -40.76
CA LEU A 160 18.60 -59.50 -41.05
C LEU A 160 17.35 -59.60 -40.16
N GLU A 161 16.83 -60.80 -39.96
CA GLU A 161 15.68 -61.04 -39.08
C GLU A 161 16.05 -60.81 -37.60
N GLN A 162 17.26 -61.18 -37.18
CA GLN A 162 17.75 -60.92 -35.83
C GLN A 162 17.94 -59.40 -35.59
N LYS A 163 18.57 -58.68 -36.53
CA LYS A 163 18.66 -57.20 -36.49
C LYS A 163 17.29 -56.54 -36.49
N ARG A 164 16.32 -57.05 -37.26
CA ARG A 164 14.95 -56.51 -37.31
C ARG A 164 14.20 -56.75 -36.01
N ARG A 165 14.41 -57.90 -35.36
CA ARG A 165 13.87 -58.20 -34.01
C ARG A 165 14.53 -57.34 -32.93
N GLU A 166 15.84 -57.12 -33.00
CA GLU A 166 16.55 -56.22 -32.08
C GLU A 166 16.13 -54.75 -32.24
N GLN A 167 15.96 -54.28 -33.48
CA GLN A 167 15.45 -52.94 -33.75
C GLN A 167 13.98 -52.76 -33.33
N ALA A 168 13.14 -53.79 -33.51
CA ALA A 168 11.76 -53.77 -33.02
C ALA A 168 11.72 -53.75 -31.49
N ALA A 169 12.52 -54.57 -30.81
CA ALA A 169 12.62 -54.57 -29.35
C ALA A 169 13.22 -53.27 -28.80
N ALA A 170 14.17 -52.66 -29.51
CA ALA A 170 14.73 -51.35 -29.14
C ALA A 170 13.70 -50.22 -29.32
N LYS A 171 12.94 -50.21 -30.42
CA LYS A 171 11.85 -49.25 -30.62
C LYS A 171 10.77 -49.39 -29.55
N GLU A 172 10.33 -50.61 -29.26
CA GLU A 172 9.30 -50.86 -28.24
C GLU A 172 9.74 -50.39 -26.84
N LYS A 173 11.02 -50.57 -26.50
CA LYS A 173 11.58 -50.03 -25.23
C LYS A 173 11.62 -48.49 -25.21
N VAL A 174 11.96 -47.84 -26.32
CA VAL A 174 11.98 -46.37 -26.43
C VAL A 174 10.56 -45.80 -26.40
N ASP A 175 9.61 -46.41 -27.08
CA ASP A 175 8.20 -46.01 -27.07
C ASP A 175 7.56 -46.21 -25.68
N ALA A 176 7.89 -47.30 -24.98
CA ALA A 176 7.44 -47.54 -23.61
C ALA A 176 8.04 -46.55 -22.60
N ASP A 177 9.31 -46.17 -22.75
CA ASP A 177 9.96 -45.16 -21.90
C ASP A 177 9.39 -43.75 -22.17
N ASN A 178 9.20 -43.38 -23.43
CA ASN A 178 8.58 -42.12 -23.81
C ASN A 178 7.13 -42.02 -23.31
N LYS A 179 6.35 -43.10 -23.38
CA LYS A 179 4.98 -43.13 -22.85
C LYS A 179 4.95 -42.96 -21.34
N ARG A 180 5.85 -43.63 -20.60
CA ARG A 180 5.99 -43.47 -19.15
C ARG A 180 6.44 -42.06 -18.75
N LYS A 181 7.37 -41.45 -19.50
CA LYS A 181 7.79 -40.06 -19.28
C LYS A 181 6.66 -39.06 -19.57
N ALA A 182 5.89 -39.27 -20.64
CA ALA A 182 4.75 -38.42 -20.98
C ALA A 182 3.63 -38.51 -19.93
N GLU A 183 3.29 -39.71 -19.43
CA GLU A 183 2.29 -39.88 -18.36
C GLU A 183 2.78 -39.29 -17.02
N ALA A 184 4.06 -39.44 -16.69
CA ALA A 184 4.65 -38.84 -15.49
C ALA A 184 4.66 -37.31 -15.57
N GLU A 185 4.99 -36.74 -16.73
CA GLU A 185 4.99 -35.28 -16.92
C GLU A 185 3.57 -34.70 -16.93
N GLN A 186 2.58 -35.40 -17.52
CA GLN A 186 1.19 -34.98 -17.43
C GLN A 186 0.65 -35.03 -16.00
N LYS A 187 0.96 -36.08 -15.22
CA LYS A 187 0.58 -36.13 -13.80
C LYS A 187 1.26 -35.02 -13.00
N ALA A 188 2.54 -34.74 -13.22
CA ALA A 188 3.24 -33.65 -12.55
C ALA A 188 2.67 -32.27 -12.90
N LYS A 189 2.30 -32.04 -14.17
CA LYS A 189 1.63 -30.80 -14.60
C LYS A 189 0.23 -30.67 -14.01
N ALA A 190 -0.55 -31.74 -13.96
CA ALA A 190 -1.89 -31.74 -13.36
C ALA A 190 -1.85 -31.48 -11.84
N GLU A 191 -0.89 -32.07 -11.13
CA GLU A 191 -0.72 -31.86 -9.68
C GLU A 191 -0.20 -30.44 -9.37
N ALA A 192 0.70 -29.91 -10.21
CA ALA A 192 1.17 -28.53 -10.10
C ALA A 192 0.07 -27.50 -10.39
N ASP A 193 -0.78 -27.73 -11.39
CA ASP A 193 -1.92 -26.87 -11.71
C ASP A 193 -2.99 -26.91 -10.60
N ALA A 194 -3.27 -28.11 -10.05
CA ALA A 194 -4.16 -28.27 -8.91
C ALA A 194 -3.62 -27.54 -7.66
N LYS A 195 -2.32 -27.64 -7.36
CA LYS A 195 -1.69 -26.90 -6.26
C LYS A 195 -1.72 -25.38 -6.49
N ARG A 196 -1.49 -24.90 -7.72
CA ARG A 196 -1.58 -23.48 -8.06
C ARG A 196 -3.00 -22.94 -7.90
N LYS A 197 -4.00 -23.66 -8.39
CA LYS A 197 -5.42 -23.29 -8.23
C LYS A 197 -5.87 -23.30 -6.76
N ALA A 198 -5.40 -24.26 -5.96
CA ALA A 198 -5.68 -24.29 -4.52
C ALA A 198 -5.01 -23.11 -3.78
N ALA A 199 -3.75 -22.80 -4.10
CA ALA A 199 -3.04 -21.67 -3.52
C ALA A 199 -3.62 -20.31 -3.94
N GLU A 200 -4.08 -20.18 -5.17
CA GLU A 200 -4.73 -18.96 -5.67
C GLU A 200 -6.10 -18.75 -5.00
N LYS A 201 -6.90 -19.81 -4.84
CA LYS A 201 -8.17 -19.73 -4.09
C LYS A 201 -7.96 -19.37 -2.62
N ALA A 202 -6.93 -19.92 -1.97
CA ALA A 202 -6.60 -19.57 -0.59
C ALA A 202 -6.17 -18.10 -0.46
N LYS A 203 -5.33 -17.60 -1.38
CA LYS A 203 -4.94 -16.18 -1.41
C LYS A 203 -6.11 -15.24 -1.72
N ALA A 204 -7.04 -15.64 -2.59
CA ALA A 204 -8.23 -14.86 -2.89
C ALA A 204 -9.20 -14.81 -1.70
N GLU A 205 -9.38 -15.90 -0.96
CA GLU A 205 -10.24 -15.93 0.24
C GLU A 205 -9.62 -15.14 1.40
N GLU A 206 -8.30 -15.23 1.59
CA GLU A 206 -7.58 -14.44 2.59
C GLU A 206 -7.61 -12.94 2.26
N ALA A 207 -7.40 -12.56 1.00
CA ALA A 207 -7.51 -11.17 0.54
C ALA A 207 -8.94 -10.64 0.72
N LYS A 208 -9.97 -11.45 0.46
CA LYS A 208 -11.37 -11.07 0.67
C LYS A 208 -11.68 -10.88 2.16
N LYS A 209 -11.23 -11.78 3.05
CA LYS A 209 -11.37 -11.62 4.51
C LYS A 209 -10.62 -10.40 5.05
N LYS A 210 -9.43 -10.11 4.52
CA LYS A 210 -8.65 -8.91 4.89
C LYS A 210 -9.35 -7.63 4.42
N ALA A 211 -9.91 -7.62 3.21
CA ALA A 211 -10.69 -6.49 2.70
C ALA A 211 -12.01 -6.28 3.47
N GLU A 212 -12.71 -7.36 3.85
CA GLU A 212 -13.92 -7.27 4.67
C GLU A 212 -13.62 -6.79 6.09
N ALA A 213 -12.52 -7.25 6.70
CA ALA A 213 -12.06 -6.77 8.01
C ALA A 213 -11.61 -5.31 7.97
N ASP A 214 -10.85 -4.90 6.95
CA ASP A 214 -10.41 -3.50 6.78
C ASP A 214 -11.60 -2.57 6.50
N ALA A 215 -12.58 -3.01 5.72
CA ALA A 215 -13.82 -2.27 5.48
C ALA A 215 -14.69 -2.17 6.76
N LYS A 216 -14.75 -3.23 7.58
CA LYS A 216 -15.48 -3.19 8.85
C LYS A 216 -14.77 -2.30 9.88
N HIS A 217 -13.44 -2.35 9.95
CA HIS A 217 -12.65 -1.44 10.79
C HIS A 217 -12.76 0.01 10.32
N LYS A 218 -12.68 0.29 9.02
CA LYS A 218 -12.91 1.65 8.48
C LYS A 218 -14.34 2.13 8.68
N ALA A 219 -15.34 1.26 8.60
CA ALA A 219 -16.72 1.62 8.86
C ALA A 219 -16.96 1.89 10.35
N GLU A 220 -16.39 1.08 11.25
CA GLU A 220 -16.49 1.31 12.70
C GLU A 220 -15.66 2.52 13.16
N GLU A 221 -14.48 2.73 12.58
CA GLU A 221 -13.64 3.90 12.82
C GLU A 221 -14.29 5.16 12.24
N ALA A 222 -14.85 5.13 11.03
CA ALA A 222 -15.61 6.25 10.47
C ALA A 222 -16.88 6.53 11.28
N LYS A 223 -17.55 5.51 11.83
CA LYS A 223 -18.70 5.71 12.72
C LYS A 223 -18.28 6.30 14.06
N LYS A 224 -17.21 5.80 14.68
CA LYS A 224 -16.63 6.39 15.91
C LYS A 224 -16.07 7.79 15.68
N LYS A 225 -15.48 8.06 14.51
CA LYS A 225 -14.94 9.36 14.15
C LYS A 225 -16.05 10.33 13.81
N ALA A 226 -17.13 9.90 13.13
CA ALA A 226 -18.32 10.72 12.92
C ALA A 226 -19.11 10.96 14.22
N GLU A 227 -19.14 10.00 15.14
CA GLU A 227 -19.76 10.17 16.46
C GLU A 227 -18.90 11.04 17.39
N ALA A 228 -17.57 10.90 17.33
CA ALA A 228 -16.61 11.78 18.01
C ALA A 228 -16.52 13.17 17.37
N GLU A 229 -16.73 13.30 16.07
CA GLU A 229 -16.79 14.57 15.34
C GLU A 229 -18.15 15.23 15.53
N LYS A 230 -19.24 14.48 15.69
CA LYS A 230 -20.55 15.02 16.09
C LYS A 230 -20.57 15.40 17.58
N ALA A 231 -19.92 14.62 18.44
CA ALA A 231 -19.69 14.98 19.84
C ALA A 231 -18.74 16.18 19.96
N ARG A 232 -17.66 16.22 19.17
CA ARG A 232 -16.79 17.40 19.05
C ARG A 232 -17.51 18.56 18.43
N GLN A 233 -18.37 18.42 17.43
CA GLN A 233 -19.11 19.53 16.82
C GLN A 233 -20.23 20.06 17.73
N ILE A 234 -20.76 19.25 18.65
CA ILE A 234 -21.62 19.72 19.75
C ILE A 234 -20.79 20.42 20.86
N MET A 235 -19.49 20.13 20.96
CA MET A 235 -18.55 20.76 21.88
C MET A 235 -17.79 21.99 21.29
N ASP A 236 -17.51 21.99 19.98
CA ASP A 236 -16.66 22.92 19.19
C ASP A 236 -17.48 23.78 18.22
N GLY A 237 -18.71 23.37 17.87
CA GLY A 237 -19.66 24.18 17.07
C GLY A 237 -20.19 25.41 17.81
N ASP A 238 -19.72 25.63 19.03
CA ASP A 238 -19.94 26.82 19.85
C ASP A 238 -18.58 27.34 20.37
N SER A 239 -17.53 27.21 19.56
CA SER A 239 -16.18 27.73 19.84
C SER A 239 -15.82 28.90 18.91
N GLY A 240 -16.82 29.65 18.46
CA GLY A 240 -16.60 31.02 18.00
C GLY A 240 -16.40 31.93 19.21
N SER A 241 -15.14 32.20 19.57
CA SER A 241 -14.71 33.27 20.50
C SER A 241 -14.46 32.96 22.01
N ASN A 242 -14.29 31.70 22.46
CA ASN A 242 -13.89 31.46 23.87
C ASN A 242 -13.12 30.14 24.18
N SER A 243 -12.34 29.63 23.22
CA SER A 243 -11.65 28.31 23.20
C SER A 243 -10.51 28.09 24.22
N GLY A 244 -10.70 28.53 25.47
CA GLY A 244 -9.80 28.19 26.57
C GLY A 244 -10.29 28.58 27.95
N LYS A 245 -11.42 29.30 28.05
CA LYS A 245 -11.97 29.77 29.33
C LYS A 245 -13.17 28.92 29.68
N GLN A 246 -13.04 28.06 30.68
CA GLN A 246 -14.18 27.32 31.23
C GLN A 246 -14.68 28.05 32.46
N TRP A 247 -15.96 28.37 32.50
CA TRP A 247 -16.53 29.10 33.63
C TRP A 247 -17.06 28.11 34.66
N MET A 248 -16.68 28.26 35.92
CA MET A 248 -17.20 27.45 37.01
C MET A 248 -17.78 28.33 38.11
N VAL A 249 -18.77 27.82 38.84
CA VAL A 249 -19.30 28.53 40.02
C VAL A 249 -18.64 27.95 41.26
N GLN A 250 -17.79 28.73 41.92
CA GLN A 250 -17.28 28.37 43.23
C GLN A 250 -18.36 28.66 44.26
N VAL A 251 -18.82 27.62 44.96
CA VAL A 251 -19.96 27.70 45.87
C VAL A 251 -19.52 27.86 47.33
N ALA A 252 -18.47 27.12 47.71
CA ALA A 252 -17.92 27.14 49.06
C ALA A 252 -16.46 26.70 49.10
N LEU A 253 -15.77 27.07 50.19
CA LEU A 253 -14.46 26.55 50.58
C LEU A 253 -14.61 25.86 51.93
N ALA A 254 -14.50 24.54 51.95
CA ALA A 254 -14.64 23.74 53.17
C ALA A 254 -13.27 23.55 53.84
N ALA A 255 -13.23 23.66 55.17
CA ALA A 255 -12.00 23.45 55.94
C ALA A 255 -11.54 21.98 55.94
N ASN A 256 -12.49 21.02 55.91
CA ASN A 256 -12.23 19.59 56.04
C ASN A 256 -12.93 18.78 54.93
N GLN A 257 -12.38 17.61 54.60
CA GLN A 257 -12.89 16.71 53.54
C GLN A 257 -14.33 16.27 53.78
N ALA A 258 -14.68 15.87 55.01
CA ALA A 258 -16.04 15.45 55.35
C ALA A 258 -17.09 16.56 55.08
N ASN A 259 -16.75 17.81 55.41
CA ASN A 259 -17.62 18.96 55.14
C ASN A 259 -17.73 19.24 53.64
N ALA A 260 -16.63 19.07 52.89
CA ALA A 260 -16.63 19.23 51.44
C ALA A 260 -17.52 18.19 50.75
N ASP A 261 -17.45 16.94 51.20
CA ASP A 261 -18.22 15.83 50.64
C ASP A 261 -19.70 15.95 50.96
N ALA A 262 -20.05 16.36 52.19
CA ALA A 262 -21.44 16.62 52.55
C ALA A 262 -22.08 17.73 51.70
N LEU A 263 -21.35 18.82 51.46
CA LEU A 263 -21.81 19.93 50.62
C LEU A 263 -21.87 19.52 49.13
N ALA A 264 -20.89 18.75 48.66
CA ALA A 264 -20.91 18.21 47.30
C ALA A 264 -22.05 17.22 47.09
N ALA A 265 -22.38 16.38 48.08
CA ALA A 265 -23.51 15.46 48.03
C ALA A 265 -24.84 16.20 47.93
N LYS A 266 -25.04 17.29 48.70
CA LYS A 266 -26.24 18.14 48.60
C LYS A 266 -26.40 18.76 47.22
N LEU A 267 -25.33 19.30 46.66
CA LEU A 267 -25.34 19.89 45.32
C LEU A 267 -25.59 18.84 44.23
N ARG A 268 -24.97 17.65 44.34
CA ARG A 268 -25.22 16.53 43.41
C ARG A 268 -26.64 15.98 43.51
N ALA A 269 -27.22 15.92 44.72
CA ALA A 269 -28.60 15.52 44.93
C ALA A 269 -29.59 16.46 44.23
N LYS A 270 -29.22 17.74 44.07
CA LYS A 270 -29.97 18.74 43.29
C LYS A 270 -29.71 18.68 41.77
N GLY A 271 -28.90 17.71 41.30
CA GLY A 271 -28.56 17.52 39.90
C GLY A 271 -27.39 18.38 39.39
N TYR A 272 -26.69 19.09 40.28
CA TYR A 272 -25.54 19.90 39.87
C TYR A 272 -24.28 19.02 39.69
N LYS A 273 -23.49 19.30 38.66
CA LYS A 273 -22.18 18.67 38.44
C LYS A 273 -21.14 19.32 39.34
N VAL A 274 -20.71 18.65 40.40
CA VAL A 274 -19.77 19.21 41.39
C VAL A 274 -18.36 18.66 41.22
N THR A 275 -17.38 19.57 41.16
CA THR A 275 -15.95 19.30 41.12
C THR A 275 -15.30 19.84 42.40
N GLN A 276 -14.49 19.02 43.07
CA GLN A 276 -13.73 19.42 44.25
C GLN A 276 -12.27 19.61 43.88
N SER A 277 -11.62 20.65 44.41
CA SER A 277 -10.19 20.90 44.24
C SER A 277 -9.54 21.19 45.58
N LYS A 278 -8.47 20.47 45.92
CA LYS A 278 -7.69 20.69 47.13
C LYS A 278 -6.83 21.93 46.96
N THR A 279 -6.97 22.88 47.87
CA THR A 279 -6.16 24.11 47.92
C THR A 279 -5.45 24.19 49.26
N SER A 280 -4.44 25.06 49.39
CA SER A 280 -3.71 25.27 50.66
C SER A 280 -4.60 25.77 51.80
N LYS A 281 -5.76 26.37 51.51
CA LYS A 281 -6.70 26.92 52.49
C LYS A 281 -7.90 26.00 52.78
N GLY A 282 -7.93 24.81 52.19
CA GLY A 282 -9.05 23.87 52.30
C GLY A 282 -9.52 23.36 50.93
N ILE A 283 -10.71 22.77 50.89
CA ILE A 283 -11.24 22.11 49.68
C ILE A 283 -12.27 23.02 49.04
N ARG A 284 -11.97 23.45 47.82
CA ARG A 284 -12.85 24.27 47.01
C ARG A 284 -13.91 23.40 46.35
N ILE A 285 -15.17 23.80 46.47
CA ILE A 285 -16.32 23.12 45.88
C ILE A 285 -16.83 23.99 44.74
N MET A 286 -16.78 23.46 43.52
CA MET A 286 -17.15 24.16 42.29
C MET A 286 -18.26 23.40 41.57
N VAL A 287 -19.13 24.12 40.88
CA VAL A 287 -20.24 23.56 40.12
C VAL A 287 -20.08 23.87 38.64
N GLY A 288 -19.95 22.80 37.86
CA GLY A 288 -20.08 22.69 36.41
C GLY A 288 -19.07 23.48 35.58
N PRO A 289 -18.44 22.88 34.55
CA PRO A 289 -17.88 23.68 33.47
C PRO A 289 -19.05 24.23 32.63
N ALA A 290 -19.24 25.54 32.68
CA ALA A 290 -20.11 26.29 31.80
C ALA A 290 -19.30 26.85 30.63
N LYS A 291 -19.89 26.82 29.44
CA LYS A 291 -19.29 27.37 28.21
C LYS A 291 -19.14 28.90 28.29
N ASP A 292 -20.11 29.55 28.95
CA ASP A 292 -20.17 31.00 29.06
C ASP A 292 -20.33 31.47 30.51
N ARG A 293 -19.84 32.69 30.75
CA ARG A 293 -19.99 33.39 32.03
C ARG A 293 -21.46 33.53 32.43
N GLU A 294 -22.34 33.80 31.45
CA GLU A 294 -23.77 33.98 31.71
C GLU A 294 -24.45 32.68 32.17
N ALA A 295 -24.09 31.54 31.57
CA ALA A 295 -24.58 30.23 32.00
C ALA A 295 -24.07 29.87 33.41
N ALA A 296 -22.83 30.24 33.75
CA ALA A 296 -22.30 30.12 35.10
C ALA A 296 -23.04 31.06 36.08
N ASP A 297 -23.33 32.30 35.68
CA ASP A 297 -24.06 33.26 36.51
C ASP A 297 -25.53 32.85 36.74
N ALA A 298 -26.19 32.23 35.76
CA ALA A 298 -27.51 31.63 35.93
C ALA A 298 -27.47 30.49 36.97
N THR A 299 -26.43 29.66 36.94
CA THR A 299 -26.22 28.60 37.92
C THR A 299 -25.93 29.16 39.31
N ARG A 300 -25.10 30.20 39.41
CA ARG A 300 -24.84 30.97 40.64
C ARG A 300 -26.14 31.51 41.23
N LYS A 301 -26.99 32.14 40.40
CA LYS A 301 -28.30 32.67 40.83
C LYS A 301 -29.20 31.56 41.36
N LYS A 302 -29.27 30.41 40.70
CA LYS A 302 -30.05 29.25 41.15
C LYS A 302 -29.57 28.72 42.51
N ILE A 303 -28.25 28.60 42.68
CA ILE A 303 -27.64 28.14 43.95
C ILE A 303 -27.90 29.15 45.08
N ASN A 304 -27.76 30.44 44.81
CA ASN A 304 -28.01 31.50 45.80
C ASN A 304 -29.50 31.62 46.17
N SER A 305 -30.41 31.30 45.23
CA SER A 305 -31.86 31.36 45.46
C SER A 305 -32.38 30.13 46.21
N ASP A 306 -31.65 29.01 46.20
CA ASP A 306 -32.02 27.80 46.92
C ASP A 306 -31.62 27.92 48.41
N SER A 307 -32.61 28.26 49.24
CA SER A 307 -32.47 28.38 50.69
C SER A 307 -32.03 27.08 51.37
N SER A 308 -32.28 25.91 50.75
CA SER A 308 -31.88 24.60 51.29
C SER A 308 -30.37 24.35 51.20
N LEU A 309 -29.67 25.07 50.32
CA LEU A 309 -28.23 24.96 50.17
C LEU A 309 -27.49 25.88 51.15
N ASN A 310 -28.10 27.01 51.56
CA ASN A 310 -27.51 28.05 52.40
C ASN A 310 -26.11 28.51 51.91
N MET A 311 -25.90 28.48 50.60
CA MET A 311 -24.62 28.74 49.93
C MET A 311 -24.65 30.11 49.23
N LYS A 312 -24.79 31.19 50.00
CA LYS A 312 -24.90 32.58 49.49
C LYS A 312 -23.57 33.17 48.99
N SER A 313 -22.46 32.49 49.25
CA SER A 313 -21.11 32.88 48.85
C SER A 313 -20.72 32.35 47.46
N ALA A 314 -21.68 32.00 46.60
CA ALA A 314 -21.34 31.49 45.28
C ALA A 314 -20.89 32.62 44.34
N TRP A 315 -19.73 32.47 43.70
CA TRP A 315 -19.24 33.39 42.66
C TRP A 315 -18.71 32.64 41.45
N VAL A 316 -18.71 33.29 40.29
CA VAL A 316 -18.20 32.72 39.04
C VAL A 316 -16.70 32.94 38.95
N ILE A 317 -15.98 31.89 38.57
CA ILE A 317 -14.53 31.92 38.32
C ILE A 317 -14.24 31.43 36.91
N ASP A 318 -13.19 32.00 36.31
CA ASP A 318 -12.51 31.39 35.18
C ASP A 318 -11.69 30.21 35.71
N TRP A 319 -11.95 29.02 35.18
CA TRP A 319 -11.33 27.78 35.59
C TRP A 319 -10.60 27.14 34.42
N VAL A 320 -9.30 27.00 34.59
CA VAL A 320 -8.45 26.19 33.72
C VAL A 320 -8.21 24.83 34.38
N PRO A 321 -8.44 23.71 33.66
CA PRO A 321 -8.09 22.37 34.12
C PRO A 321 -6.64 22.25 34.59
N LEU A 322 -6.39 21.44 35.62
CA LEU A 322 -5.05 21.29 36.21
C LEU A 322 -4.02 20.69 35.24
N ASP A 323 -4.48 19.89 34.28
CA ASP A 323 -3.67 19.31 33.19
C ASP A 323 -3.23 20.36 32.15
N GLN A 324 -3.81 21.55 32.18
CA GLN A 324 -3.52 22.66 31.26
C GLN A 324 -2.86 23.87 31.96
N ARG A 325 -2.56 23.77 33.25
CA ARG A 325 -1.92 24.83 34.05
C ARG A 325 -0.41 24.68 34.14
#